data_AF-X1LI58-F1
#
_entry.id   AF-X1LI58-F1
#
_cell.length_a   1.000
_cell.length_b   1.000
_cell.length_c   1.000
_cell.angle_alpha   90.00
_cell.angle_beta   90.00
_cell.angle_gamma   90.00
#
_symmetry.space_group_name_H-M   'P 1'
#
loop_
_entity.id
_entity.type
_entity.pdbx_description
1 polymer ?
#
loop_
_entity_poly.entity_id
_entity_poly.type
_entity_poly.pdbx_seq_one_letter_code
_entity_poly.pdbx_strand_id
1 'polypeptide(L)'
;MGVLSPQFGSLVPSSSTQTLVSNYLNFNNGGGNDFAQQYLPEIYEAEVERYGNRTLAGFLRMVGAEMPMSSDQVVWSEQNRLHISYDNVACGVGGANNTLTIPIGAGVVNTIFPNMTVVIMDPANPAFTVKAIVTASGAIAAPATGVVTVVPYTRAAVNAGAAGLAGLKVFVYGS
;
A
#
# COMPACT_ATOMS: atom_id res chain seq x y z
N MET A 1 51.94 -0.22 -40.02
CA MET A 1 51.41 0.89 -40.83
C MET A 1 50.36 0.32 -41.78
N GLY A 2 49.14 0.12 -41.29
CA GLY A 2 48.06 -0.46 -42.09
C GLY A 2 47.61 0.53 -43.16
N VAL A 3 47.67 0.13 -44.43
CA VAL A 3 47.25 0.95 -45.56
C VAL A 3 45.72 0.98 -45.65
N LEU A 4 45.13 2.18 -45.66
CA LEU A 4 43.68 2.37 -45.83
C LEU A 4 43.33 2.15 -47.31
N SER A 5 42.68 1.03 -47.61
CA SER A 5 42.07 0.79 -48.93
C SER A 5 40.59 1.21 -48.93
N PRO A 6 40.11 1.90 -49.99
CA PRO A 6 40.85 2.20 -51.21
C PRO A 6 41.73 3.45 -51.05
N GLN A 7 43.02 3.29 -51.29
CA GLN A 7 44.01 4.35 -51.35
C GLN A 7 43.70 5.17 -52.62
N PHE A 8 43.00 6.29 -52.43
CA PHE A 8 42.44 7.12 -53.50
C PHE A 8 41.48 6.35 -54.41
N GLY A 9 40.22 6.24 -53.98
CA GLY A 9 39.12 5.79 -54.83
C GLY A 9 39.19 6.47 -56.20
N SER A 10 38.96 5.71 -57.28
CA SER A 10 39.02 6.15 -58.68
C SER A 10 38.24 7.46 -58.86
N LEU A 11 38.94 8.60 -58.85
CA LEU A 11 38.34 9.91 -59.02
C LEU A 11 38.07 10.11 -60.51
N VAL A 12 36.79 10.09 -60.90
CA VAL A 12 36.36 10.46 -62.25
C VAL A 12 36.15 11.98 -62.26
N PRO A 13 36.95 12.76 -63.00
CA PRO A 13 36.81 14.21 -63.01
C PRO A 13 35.48 14.63 -63.65
N SER A 14 34.76 15.54 -62.97
CA SER A 14 33.49 16.14 -63.43
C SER A 14 33.67 17.66 -63.50
N SER A 15 33.12 18.30 -64.53
CA SER A 15 33.17 19.76 -64.72
C SER A 15 32.19 20.52 -63.81
N SER A 16 31.36 19.81 -63.05
CA SER A 16 30.43 20.33 -62.06
C SER A 16 30.47 19.51 -60.77
N THR A 17 30.19 20.17 -59.63
CA THR A 17 30.09 19.50 -58.32
C THR A 17 28.86 18.60 -58.28
N GLN A 18 29.03 17.29 -58.09
CA GLN A 18 27.94 16.32 -58.00
C GLN A 18 28.02 15.54 -56.69
N THR A 19 26.89 15.37 -56.00
CA THR A 19 26.76 14.53 -54.81
C THR A 19 26.58 13.06 -55.22
N LEU A 20 27.67 12.33 -55.33
CA LEU A 20 27.66 10.90 -55.69
C LEU A 20 27.37 10.04 -54.46
N VAL A 21 26.76 8.87 -54.64
CA VAL A 21 26.47 7.91 -53.54
C VAL A 21 27.75 7.48 -52.81
N SER A 22 28.88 7.45 -53.52
CA SER A 22 30.21 7.22 -52.96
C SER A 22 30.71 8.30 -51.99
N ASN A 23 30.08 9.48 -51.99
CA ASN A 23 30.46 10.60 -51.12
C ASN A 23 29.77 10.55 -49.76
N TYR A 24 28.77 9.66 -49.58
CA TYR A 24 28.10 9.47 -48.31
C TYR A 24 28.77 8.35 -47.52
N LEU A 25 29.01 8.61 -46.23
CA LEU A 25 29.42 7.58 -45.29
C LEU A 25 28.26 6.58 -45.14
N ASN A 26 28.46 5.35 -45.64
CA ASN A 26 27.47 4.29 -45.54
C ASN A 26 27.67 3.52 -44.22
N PHE A 27 26.76 3.73 -43.28
CA PHE A 27 26.78 3.09 -41.96
C PHE A 27 26.17 1.69 -41.94
N ASN A 28 25.55 1.23 -43.03
CA ASN A 28 24.83 -0.05 -43.07
C ASN A 28 25.58 -1.17 -43.81
N ASN A 29 26.50 -0.85 -44.73
CA ASN A 29 27.22 -1.86 -45.53
C ASN A 29 28.71 -1.51 -45.70
N GLY A 30 29.59 -2.22 -44.98
CA GLY A 30 31.03 -2.32 -45.23
C GLY A 30 31.89 -1.09 -44.88
N GLY A 31 32.96 -1.30 -44.09
CA GLY A 31 33.98 -0.31 -43.75
C GLY A 31 33.57 0.76 -42.71
N GLY A 32 32.27 1.03 -42.55
CA GLY A 32 31.71 1.94 -41.54
C GLY A 32 31.10 1.27 -40.30
N ASN A 33 31.15 -0.07 -40.23
CA ASN A 33 30.64 -0.84 -39.08
C ASN A 33 31.35 -0.47 -37.75
N ASP A 34 32.54 0.10 -37.83
CA ASP A 34 33.35 0.45 -36.67
C ASP A 34 32.77 1.65 -35.88
N PHE A 35 31.93 2.49 -36.49
CA PHE A 35 31.40 3.68 -35.80
C PHE A 35 30.25 3.32 -34.85
N ALA A 36 29.37 2.39 -35.26
CA ALA A 36 28.32 1.87 -34.37
C ALA A 36 28.88 0.83 -33.38
N GLN A 37 29.93 0.09 -33.74
CA GLN A 37 30.61 -0.85 -32.84
C GLN A 37 31.44 -0.17 -31.75
N GLN A 38 31.90 1.06 -31.97
CA GLN A 38 32.58 1.85 -30.92
C GLN A 38 31.66 2.18 -29.74
N TYR A 39 30.36 2.36 -30.00
CA TYR A 39 29.37 2.64 -28.95
C TYR A 39 28.58 1.41 -28.51
N LEU A 40 28.85 0.24 -29.08
CA LEU A 40 28.20 -1.01 -28.67
C LEU A 40 28.40 -1.31 -27.17
N PRO A 41 29.59 -1.12 -26.58
CA PRO A 41 29.79 -1.29 -25.15
C PRO A 41 28.93 -0.34 -24.31
N GLU A 42 28.86 0.95 -24.65
CA GLU A 42 28.05 1.92 -23.89
C GLU A 42 26.54 1.74 -24.10
N ILE A 43 26.12 1.29 -25.29
CA ILE A 43 24.71 0.95 -25.58
C ILE A 43 24.29 -0.31 -24.82
N TYR A 44 25.15 -1.33 -24.76
CA TYR A 44 24.87 -2.54 -23.97
C TYR A 44 24.89 -2.28 -22.46
N GLU A 45 25.77 -1.44 -21.92
CA GLU A 45 25.73 -1.07 -20.49
C GLU A 45 24.46 -0.27 -20.16
N ALA A 46 24.10 0.73 -20.97
CA ALA A 46 22.91 1.55 -20.73
C ALA A 46 21.60 0.75 -20.78
N GLU A 47 21.51 -0.28 -21.62
CA GLU A 47 20.33 -1.14 -21.75
C GLU A 47 20.30 -2.30 -20.72
N VAL A 48 21.46 -2.88 -20.36
CA VAL A 48 21.56 -3.94 -19.35
C VAL A 48 21.31 -3.40 -17.94
N GLU A 49 21.80 -2.21 -17.61
CA GLU A 49 21.64 -1.63 -16.27
C GLU A 49 20.24 -1.06 -16.02
N ARG A 50 19.58 -0.53 -17.07
CA ARG A 50 18.27 0.11 -16.89
C ARG A 50 17.09 -0.84 -17.15
N TYR A 51 17.26 -1.83 -18.03
CA TYR A 51 16.16 -2.67 -18.51
C TYR A 51 16.54 -4.13 -18.75
N GLY A 52 17.31 -4.75 -17.83
CA GLY A 52 17.32 -6.20 -17.68
C GLY A 52 15.91 -6.76 -17.86
N ASN A 53 15.72 -7.52 -18.95
CA ASN A 53 14.45 -7.69 -19.69
C ASN A 53 13.21 -7.43 -18.83
N ARG A 54 12.56 -6.26 -19.02
CA ARG A 54 11.35 -5.74 -18.31
C ARG A 54 10.12 -6.66 -18.32
N THR A 55 10.29 -7.91 -18.70
CA THR A 55 9.37 -9.01 -18.44
C THR A 55 9.12 -9.17 -16.94
N LEU A 56 7.88 -9.53 -16.61
CA LEU A 56 7.49 -10.05 -15.29
C LEU A 56 8.44 -11.16 -14.82
N ALA A 57 8.94 -11.99 -15.74
CA ALA A 57 9.93 -13.03 -15.44
C ALA A 57 11.32 -12.49 -15.04
N GLY A 58 11.74 -11.35 -15.58
CA GLY A 58 12.98 -10.66 -15.19
C GLY A 58 12.85 -10.04 -13.80
N PHE A 59 11.70 -9.41 -13.53
CA PHE A 59 11.36 -8.91 -12.19
C PHE A 59 11.35 -10.04 -11.14
N LEU A 60 10.69 -11.17 -11.44
CA LEU A 60 10.66 -12.33 -10.52
C LEU A 60 12.04 -12.95 -10.28
N ARG A 61 12.97 -12.86 -11.23
CA ARG A 61 14.35 -13.32 -11.05
C ARG A 61 15.21 -12.34 -10.25
N MET A 62 14.93 -11.04 -10.30
CA MET A 62 15.62 -10.05 -9.48
C MET A 62 15.16 -10.11 -8.01
N VAL A 63 13.86 -10.30 -7.77
CA VAL A 63 13.32 -10.48 -6.40
C VAL A 63 13.65 -11.87 -5.83
N GLY A 64 13.71 -12.92 -6.67
CA GLY A 64 14.06 -14.27 -6.25
C GLY A 64 15.56 -14.57 -6.08
N ALA A 65 16.44 -13.61 -6.38
CA ALA A 65 17.90 -13.78 -6.25
C ALA A 65 18.43 -13.39 -4.85
N GLU A 66 17.63 -12.70 -4.04
CA GLU A 66 17.97 -12.43 -2.65
C GLU A 66 17.57 -13.61 -1.77
N MET A 67 18.45 -14.00 -0.85
CA MET A 67 18.12 -14.98 0.19
C MET A 67 16.89 -14.47 0.94
N PRO A 68 15.86 -15.31 1.17
CA PRO A 68 14.61 -14.87 1.78
C PRO A 68 14.88 -14.41 3.21
N MET A 69 15.11 -13.11 3.36
CA MET A 69 15.07 -12.45 4.65
C MET A 69 13.65 -11.94 4.83
N SER A 70 13.12 -12.08 6.04
CA SER A 70 11.74 -11.69 6.40
C SER A 70 11.41 -10.21 6.16
N SER A 71 12.35 -9.42 5.63
CA SER A 71 12.19 -8.03 5.21
C SER A 71 11.65 -7.85 3.78
N ASP A 72 11.73 -8.86 2.90
CA ASP A 72 11.26 -8.76 1.50
C ASP A 72 9.85 -9.37 1.28
N GLN A 73 9.12 -9.65 2.36
CA GLN A 73 7.73 -10.07 2.26
C GLN A 73 6.83 -8.85 2.09
N VAL A 74 6.14 -8.75 0.95
CA VAL A 74 4.95 -7.90 0.81
C VAL A 74 3.82 -8.54 1.62
N VAL A 75 3.82 -8.30 2.94
CA VAL A 75 2.72 -8.64 3.82
C VAL A 75 1.66 -7.56 3.65
N TRP A 76 0.45 -7.93 3.26
CA TRP A 76 -0.70 -7.02 3.31
C TRP A 76 -0.92 -6.62 4.77
N SER A 77 -0.43 -5.44 5.11
CA SER A 77 -0.26 -4.89 6.46
C SER A 77 -1.58 -4.48 7.13
N GLU A 78 -2.59 -5.35 7.09
CA GLU A 78 -3.70 -5.27 8.05
C GLU A 78 -3.50 -6.22 9.24
N GLN A 79 -2.53 -7.16 9.18
CA GLN A 79 -2.27 -8.04 10.33
C GLN A 79 -1.64 -7.35 11.54
N ASN A 80 -1.16 -6.12 11.41
CA ASN A 80 -0.50 -5.39 12.49
C ASN A 80 -1.18 -4.04 12.82
N ARG A 81 -2.50 -3.93 12.59
CA ARG A 81 -3.27 -2.89 13.27
C ARG A 81 -3.84 -3.52 14.54
N LEU A 82 -3.31 -3.14 15.69
CA LEU A 82 -3.87 -3.54 16.97
C LEU A 82 -5.26 -2.93 17.09
N HIS A 83 -6.28 -3.71 16.74
CA HIS A 83 -7.67 -3.35 17.00
C HIS A 83 -7.94 -3.61 18.48
N ILE A 84 -8.39 -2.58 19.18
CA ILE A 84 -8.76 -2.67 20.58
C ILE A 84 -10.19 -3.23 20.65
N SER A 85 -10.36 -4.32 21.39
CA SER A 85 -11.66 -4.92 21.68
C SER A 85 -11.94 -4.94 23.17
N TYR A 86 -13.19 -4.69 23.53
CA TYR A 86 -13.71 -4.83 24.89
C TYR A 86 -14.74 -5.95 24.93
N ASP A 87 -14.59 -6.84 25.92
CA ASP A 87 -15.52 -7.94 26.20
C ASP A 87 -16.45 -7.58 27.36
N ASN A 88 -17.57 -8.29 27.45
CA ASN A 88 -18.55 -8.20 28.53
C ASN A 88 -19.10 -6.77 28.76
N VAL A 89 -19.28 -6.01 27.68
CA VAL A 89 -19.85 -4.66 27.73
C VAL A 89 -21.36 -4.75 27.94
N ALA A 90 -21.88 -3.92 28.84
CA ALA A 90 -23.31 -3.79 29.06
C ALA A 90 -23.88 -2.57 28.32
N CYS A 91 -25.11 -2.65 27.84
CA CYS A 91 -25.85 -1.52 27.30
C CYS A 91 -27.15 -1.31 28.08
N GLY A 92 -27.40 -0.06 28.45
CA GLY A 92 -28.60 0.33 29.18
C GLY A 92 -29.89 0.22 28.36
N VAL A 93 -30.98 0.72 28.93
CA VAL A 93 -32.31 0.74 28.31
C VAL A 93 -32.96 2.12 28.53
N GLY A 94 -34.00 2.45 27.76
CA GLY A 94 -34.72 3.72 27.87
C GLY A 94 -33.79 4.89 27.57
N GLY A 95 -33.67 5.85 28.49
CA GLY A 95 -32.76 7.00 28.34
C GLY A 95 -31.27 6.65 28.28
N ALA A 96 -30.89 5.41 28.61
CA ALA A 96 -29.52 4.90 28.55
C ALA A 96 -29.32 3.83 27.45
N ASN A 97 -30.25 3.75 26.49
CA ASN A 97 -30.22 2.77 25.39
C ASN A 97 -29.04 2.93 24.39
N ASN A 98 -28.29 4.02 24.53
CA ASN A 98 -27.11 4.39 23.76
C ASN A 98 -25.86 4.52 24.64
N THR A 99 -25.97 4.08 25.89
CA THR A 99 -24.89 4.12 26.87
C THR A 99 -24.32 2.71 27.04
N LEU A 100 -23.03 2.59 26.79
CA LEU A 100 -22.24 1.38 26.98
C LEU A 100 -21.44 1.49 28.28
N THR A 101 -21.41 0.43 29.06
CA THR A 101 -20.61 0.35 30.28
C THR A 101 -19.58 -0.76 30.11
N ILE A 102 -18.32 -0.36 30.02
CA ILE A 102 -17.18 -1.28 29.94
C ILE A 102 -16.79 -1.66 31.38
N PRO A 103 -16.66 -2.95 31.72
CA PRO A 103 -16.17 -3.37 33.02
C PRO A 103 -14.67 -3.05 33.13
N ILE A 104 -14.33 -1.89 33.68
CA ILE A 104 -12.95 -1.47 33.95
C ILE A 104 -12.54 -1.84 35.38
N GLY A 105 -11.28 -2.23 35.56
CA GLY A 105 -10.67 -2.40 36.88
C GLY A 105 -10.37 -1.05 37.56
N ALA A 106 -10.12 -1.06 38.87
CA ALA A 106 -9.74 0.14 39.60
C ALA A 106 -8.45 0.76 39.03
N GLY A 107 -8.48 2.06 38.71
CA GLY A 107 -7.35 2.78 38.12
C GLY A 107 -7.09 2.47 36.64
N VAL A 108 -7.92 1.64 36.00
CA VAL A 108 -7.83 1.35 34.57
C VAL A 108 -8.71 2.31 33.79
N VAL A 109 -8.18 2.87 32.70
CA VAL A 109 -8.89 3.81 31.81
C VAL A 109 -9.09 3.15 30.46
N ASN A 110 -10.31 3.24 29.91
CA ASN A 110 -10.58 2.80 28.54
C ASN A 110 -9.98 3.78 27.53
N THR A 111 -9.59 3.29 26.35
CA THR A 111 -8.95 4.09 25.30
C THR A 111 -9.94 4.58 24.24
N ILE A 112 -11.24 4.51 24.53
CA ILE A 112 -12.28 5.04 23.66
C ILE A 112 -12.43 6.52 23.93
N PHE A 113 -12.30 7.36 22.90
CA PHE A 113 -12.48 8.80 22.97
C PHE A 113 -13.62 9.28 22.05
N PRO A 114 -14.18 10.48 22.29
CA PRO A 114 -15.15 11.09 21.38
C PRO A 114 -14.63 11.16 19.95
N ASN A 115 -15.54 11.05 18.98
CA ASN A 115 -15.29 10.98 17.53
C ASN A 115 -14.62 9.70 17.01
N MET A 116 -14.35 8.71 17.88
CA MET A 116 -13.98 7.37 17.44
C MET A 116 -15.20 6.59 16.93
N THR A 117 -14.96 5.60 16.07
CA THR A 117 -16.00 4.71 15.56
C THR A 117 -15.93 3.35 16.24
N VAL A 118 -17.09 2.77 16.54
CA VAL A 118 -17.18 1.46 17.21
C VAL A 118 -18.17 0.54 16.52
N VAL A 119 -17.89 -0.76 16.59
CA VAL A 119 -18.82 -1.82 16.21
C VAL A 119 -19.14 -2.65 17.44
N ILE A 120 -20.42 -2.78 17.73
CA ILE A 120 -20.96 -3.48 18.88
C ILE A 120 -21.65 -4.74 18.35
N MET A 121 -21.30 -5.88 18.93
CA MET A 121 -21.87 -7.16 18.55
C MET A 121 -22.27 -7.97 19.78
N ASP A 122 -23.29 -8.80 19.63
CA ASP A 122 -23.74 -9.74 20.65
C ASP A 122 -23.21 -11.15 20.32
N PRO A 123 -22.31 -11.74 21.15
CA PRO A 123 -21.84 -13.11 20.94
C PRO A 123 -22.94 -14.16 20.96
N ALA A 124 -24.05 -13.90 21.66
CA ALA A 124 -25.20 -14.82 21.71
C ALA A 124 -26.13 -14.66 20.50
N ASN A 125 -26.02 -13.55 19.77
CA ASN A 125 -26.83 -13.26 18.59
C ASN A 125 -25.97 -12.68 17.44
N PRO A 126 -25.48 -13.52 16.51
CA PRO A 126 -24.58 -13.08 15.44
C PRO A 126 -25.23 -12.08 14.45
N ALA A 127 -26.56 -11.98 14.41
CA ALA A 127 -27.26 -10.98 13.60
C ALA A 127 -27.27 -9.58 14.25
N PHE A 128 -26.98 -9.50 15.55
CA PHE A 128 -26.89 -8.23 16.26
C PHE A 128 -25.51 -7.61 16.02
N THR A 129 -25.42 -6.74 15.02
CA THR A 129 -24.28 -5.85 14.79
C THR A 129 -24.77 -4.42 14.69
N VAL A 130 -24.25 -3.55 15.55
CA VAL A 130 -24.57 -2.12 15.58
C VAL A 130 -23.29 -1.35 15.35
N LYS A 131 -23.34 -0.40 14.41
CA LYS A 131 -22.22 0.49 14.16
C LYS A 131 -22.57 1.89 14.63
N ALA A 132 -21.65 2.52 15.36
CA ALA A 132 -21.90 3.80 16.03
C ALA A 132 -20.66 4.70 16.09
N ILE A 133 -20.90 6.00 16.28
CA ILE A 133 -19.86 6.98 16.61
C ILE A 133 -19.92 7.31 18.10
N VAL A 134 -18.78 7.52 18.73
CA VAL A 134 -18.67 7.88 20.14
C VAL A 134 -18.87 9.39 20.30
N THR A 135 -19.81 9.80 21.16
CA THR A 135 -20.07 11.22 21.45
C THR A 135 -19.51 11.65 22.79
N ALA A 136 -19.43 10.75 23.76
CA ALA A 136 -18.83 11.02 25.06
C ALA A 136 -18.13 9.78 25.61
N SER A 137 -17.05 9.99 26.36
CA SER A 137 -16.30 8.92 27.03
C SER A 137 -16.00 9.27 28.48
N GLY A 138 -16.25 8.30 29.36
CA GLY A 138 -15.89 8.30 30.76
C GLY A 138 -14.41 8.11 31.02
N ALA A 139 -13.58 7.92 29.98
CA ALA A 139 -12.12 7.92 30.09
C ALA A 139 -11.56 9.26 30.60
N ILE A 140 -12.28 10.36 30.33
CA ILE A 140 -11.90 11.73 30.69
C ILE A 140 -12.44 12.11 32.08
N ALA A 141 -13.30 11.26 32.67
CA ALA A 141 -13.86 11.51 34.00
C ALA A 141 -12.83 11.27 35.11
N ALA A 142 -12.97 11.98 36.23
CA ALA A 142 -12.15 11.80 37.43
C ALA A 142 -13.06 11.38 38.61
N PRO A 143 -13.07 10.08 39.00
CA PRO A 143 -12.34 8.94 38.42
C PRO A 143 -12.96 8.44 37.10
N ALA A 144 -12.19 7.68 36.33
CA ALA A 144 -12.68 7.08 35.08
C ALA A 144 -13.82 6.09 35.37
N THR A 145 -14.89 6.15 34.56
CA THR A 145 -16.14 5.40 34.82
C THR A 145 -16.38 4.24 33.87
N GLY A 146 -15.59 4.10 32.80
CA GLY A 146 -15.78 3.06 31.77
C GLY A 146 -17.06 3.22 30.95
N VAL A 147 -17.81 4.31 31.16
CA VAL A 147 -19.06 4.61 30.46
C VAL A 147 -18.76 5.30 29.13
N VAL A 148 -19.40 4.86 28.05
CA VAL A 148 -19.24 5.44 26.71
C VAL A 148 -20.63 5.69 26.13
N THR A 149 -20.88 6.92 25.69
CA THR A 149 -22.12 7.28 25.00
C THR A 149 -21.87 7.24 23.50
N VAL A 150 -22.74 6.55 22.77
CA VAL A 150 -22.60 6.34 21.33
C VAL A 150 -23.88 6.71 20.60
N VAL A 151 -23.74 7.12 19.34
CA VAL A 151 -24.88 7.35 18.45
C VAL A 151 -24.79 6.36 17.30
N PRO A 152 -25.71 5.38 17.22
CA PRO A 152 -25.74 4.43 16.11
C PRO A 152 -26.19 5.11 14.82
N TYR A 153 -25.63 4.66 13.70
CA TYR A 153 -26.00 5.14 12.36
C TYR A 153 -26.77 4.10 11.53
N THR A 154 -26.86 2.85 12.00
CA THR A 154 -27.63 1.78 11.34
C THR A 154 -29.03 1.59 11.94
N ARG A 155 -29.34 2.25 13.06
CA ARG A 155 -30.61 2.16 13.80
C ARG A 155 -30.76 3.34 14.77
N ALA A 156 -31.93 3.51 15.36
CA ALA A 156 -32.22 4.62 16.29
C ALA A 156 -31.50 4.51 17.65
N ALA A 157 -31.32 3.29 18.18
CA ALA A 157 -30.64 3.06 19.44
C ALA A 157 -29.87 1.73 19.43
N VAL A 158 -28.80 1.62 20.22
CA VAL A 158 -28.05 0.34 20.34
C VAL A 158 -28.97 -0.74 20.90
N ASN A 159 -29.63 -0.44 22.01
CA ASN A 159 -30.64 -1.32 22.61
C ASN A 159 -32.06 -0.79 22.38
N ALA A 160 -32.83 -1.45 21.52
CA ALA A 160 -34.25 -1.11 21.32
C ALA A 160 -35.20 -1.89 22.25
N GLY A 161 -34.67 -2.85 23.03
CA GLY A 161 -35.45 -3.72 23.90
C GLY A 161 -35.84 -3.08 25.23
N ALA A 162 -36.71 -3.76 25.98
CA ALA A 162 -37.14 -3.34 27.32
C ALA A 162 -36.19 -3.81 28.44
N ALA A 163 -35.27 -4.73 28.15
CA ALA A 163 -34.25 -5.21 29.08
C ALA A 163 -32.87 -4.70 28.67
N GLY A 164 -31.98 -4.48 29.65
CA GLY A 164 -30.58 -4.17 29.38
C GLY A 164 -29.87 -5.32 28.67
N LEU A 165 -28.92 -5.00 27.80
CA LEU A 165 -28.06 -5.99 27.15
C LEU A 165 -26.77 -6.12 27.96
N ALA A 166 -26.25 -7.34 28.07
CA ALA A 166 -24.98 -7.63 28.71
C ALA A 166 -24.19 -8.63 27.85
N GLY A 167 -22.88 -8.75 28.10
CA GLY A 167 -22.04 -9.68 27.35
C GLY A 167 -21.68 -9.23 25.94
N LEU A 168 -21.93 -7.95 25.59
CA LEU A 168 -21.61 -7.43 24.26
C LEU A 168 -20.09 -7.34 24.06
N LYS A 169 -19.65 -7.55 22.82
CA LYS A 169 -18.28 -7.26 22.38
C LYS A 169 -18.26 -5.95 21.60
N VAL A 170 -17.28 -5.11 21.89
CA VAL A 170 -17.11 -3.80 21.23
C VAL A 170 -15.73 -3.72 20.60
N PHE A 171 -15.70 -3.41 19.31
CA PHE A 171 -14.47 -3.19 18.54
C PHE A 171 -14.32 -1.72 18.22
N VAL A 172 -13.13 -1.17 18.46
CA VAL A 172 -12.80 0.23 18.18
C VAL A 172 -12.09 0.30 16.83
N TYR A 173 -12.59 1.16 15.95
CA TYR A 173 -12.00 1.46 14.65
C TYR A 173 -11.45 2.88 14.66
N GLY A 174 -10.25 3.04 14.09
CA GLY A 174 -9.58 4.34 14.00
C GLY A 174 -8.51 4.59 15.08
N SER A 175 -8.15 3.57 15.87
CA SER A 175 -6.96 3.62 16.75
C SER A 175 -5.66 3.50 15.98
#